data_AF-A0A953G8X4-F1
#
_entry.id   AF-A0A953G8X4-F1
#
_cell.length_a   1.000
_cell.length_b   1.000
_cell.length_c   1.000
_cell.angle_alpha   90.00
_cell.angle_beta   90.00
_cell.angle_gamma   90.00
#
_symmetry.space_group_name_H-M   'P 1'
#
loop_
_entity.id
_entity.type
_entity.pdbx_description
1 polymer ?
#
loop_
_entity_poly.entity_id
_entity_poly.type
_entity_poly.pdbx_seq_one_letter_code
_entity_poly.pdbx_strand_id
1 'polypeptide(L)'
;SGSITLSGEKYTFTMTDQTVICDGKTNWTYLKESNEVQISEAKSSEGAISPTTIFTMYEKGFKTKFMGEKTINGKVVQQIELIPEDPKKKFFKIMLNIDKAGKYVSEAKIFEKSGGILTYTIAKFTPNIAVNDETFTFNKSKFPGVDIVDLR
;
A
#
# COMPACT_ATOMS: atom_id res chain seq x y z
N SER A 1 0.32 -12.66 -1.58
CA SER A 1 0.56 -12.07 -0.24
C SER A 1 1.90 -11.36 -0.28
N GLY A 2 2.16 -10.47 0.67
CA GLY A 2 3.40 -9.71 0.69
C GLY A 2 3.60 -8.99 2.01
N SER A 3 4.67 -8.22 2.12
CA SER A 3 4.99 -7.38 3.27
C SER A 3 5.30 -5.96 2.84
N ILE A 4 4.94 -5.01 3.69
CA ILE A 4 5.23 -3.58 3.52
C ILE A 4 5.93 -3.08 4.77
N THR A 5 6.99 -2.32 4.57
CA THR A 5 7.61 -1.47 5.60
C THR A 5 7.49 -0.03 5.13
N LEU A 6 7.03 0.88 5.99
CA LEU A 6 6.78 2.29 5.67
C LEU A 6 7.44 3.18 6.73
N SER A 7 8.08 4.26 6.30
CA SER A 7 8.55 5.36 7.15
C SER A 7 8.44 6.69 6.41
N GLY A 8 7.42 7.49 6.74
CA GLY A 8 7.09 8.71 5.98
C GLY A 8 6.81 8.40 4.52
N GLU A 9 7.57 9.02 3.61
CA GLU A 9 7.48 8.78 2.16
C GLU A 9 8.30 7.57 1.70
N LYS A 10 9.13 7.00 2.58
CA LYS A 10 9.97 5.83 2.26
C LYS A 10 9.20 4.54 2.46
N TYR A 11 9.39 3.58 1.56
CA TYR A 11 8.74 2.28 1.70
C TYR A 11 9.53 1.16 1.03
N THR A 12 9.33 -0.04 1.56
CA THR A 12 9.74 -1.29 0.93
C THR A 12 8.54 -2.20 0.84
N PHE A 13 8.30 -2.72 -0.35
CA PHE A 13 7.20 -3.60 -0.66
C PHE A 13 7.73 -4.89 -1.30
N THR A 14 7.41 -6.03 -0.70
CA THR A 14 7.88 -7.33 -1.17
C THR A 14 6.69 -8.23 -1.45
N MET A 15 6.63 -8.73 -2.69
CA MET A 15 5.76 -9.82 -3.13
C MET A 15 6.62 -11.01 -3.57
N THR A 16 5.98 -12.10 -3.99
CA THR A 16 6.67 -13.31 -4.49
C THR A 16 7.64 -13.01 -5.64
N ASP A 17 7.19 -12.18 -6.59
CA ASP A 17 7.86 -12.02 -7.90
C ASP A 17 8.58 -10.68 -8.04
N GLN A 18 8.28 -9.73 -7.15
CA GLN A 18 8.86 -8.39 -7.21
C GLN A 18 9.12 -7.80 -5.82
N THR A 19 10.13 -6.94 -5.75
CA THR A 19 10.40 -6.08 -4.59
C THR A 19 10.53 -4.65 -5.05
N VAL A 20 9.75 -3.74 -4.47
CA VAL A 20 9.83 -2.29 -4.71
C VAL A 20 10.46 -1.63 -3.49
N ILE A 21 11.48 -0.81 -3.71
CA ILE A 21 12.17 -0.04 -2.67
C ILE A 21 12.07 1.42 -3.05
N CYS A 22 11.77 2.29 -2.08
CA CYS A 22 11.66 3.72 -2.29
C CYS A 22 12.24 4.50 -1.11
N ASP A 23 13.15 5.43 -1.39
CA ASP A 23 13.75 6.34 -0.42
C ASP A 23 12.99 7.69 -0.29
N GLY A 24 11.83 7.79 -0.93
CA GLY A 24 11.02 9.00 -1.08
C GLY A 24 11.31 9.81 -2.35
N LYS A 25 12.39 9.51 -3.08
CA LYS A 25 12.79 10.23 -4.31
C LYS A 25 12.99 9.30 -5.50
N THR A 26 13.51 8.10 -5.26
CA THR A 26 13.81 7.10 -6.27
C THR A 26 13.05 5.82 -5.95
N ASN A 27 12.48 5.19 -6.97
CA ASN A 27 11.90 3.87 -6.92
C ASN A 27 12.83 2.88 -7.59
N TRP A 28 13.13 1.77 -6.90
CA TRP A 28 13.78 0.60 -7.46
C TRP A 28 12.80 -0.57 -7.46
N THR A 29 12.45 -1.05 -8.64
CA THR A 29 11.61 -2.25 -8.81
C THR A 29 12.50 -3.41 -9.24
N TYR A 30 12.76 -4.32 -8.30
CA TYR A 30 13.43 -5.58 -8.59
C TYR A 30 12.41 -6.61 -9.08
N LEU A 31 12.62 -7.11 -10.29
CA LEU A 31 11.88 -8.20 -10.91
C LEU A 31 12.68 -9.49 -10.76
N LYS A 32 12.15 -10.43 -9.98
CA LYS A 32 12.88 -11.64 -9.57
C LYS A 32 13.12 -12.60 -10.74
N GLU A 33 12.14 -12.73 -11.64
CA GLU A 33 12.22 -13.67 -12.77
C GLU A 33 13.31 -13.30 -13.77
N SER A 34 13.45 -12.01 -14.09
CA SER A 34 14.47 -11.51 -15.02
C SER A 34 15.79 -11.14 -14.35
N ASN A 35 15.84 -11.15 -13.01
CA ASN A 35 16.94 -10.59 -12.23
C ASN A 35 17.29 -9.15 -12.68
N GLU A 36 16.27 -8.32 -12.83
CA GLU A 36 16.37 -6.95 -13.33
C GLU A 36 15.93 -5.95 -12.27
N VAL A 37 16.58 -4.80 -12.21
CA VAL A 37 16.16 -3.65 -11.41
C VAL A 37 15.85 -2.48 -12.32
N GLN A 38 14.62 -2.00 -12.23
CA GLN A 38 14.17 -0.79 -12.88
C GLN A 38 14.27 0.38 -11.92
N ILE A 39 14.98 1.43 -12.32
CA ILE A 39 15.13 2.67 -11.55
C ILE A 39 14.21 3.73 -12.17
N SER A 40 13.36 4.34 -11.35
CA SER A 40 12.49 5.43 -11.79
C SER A 40 12.40 6.51 -10.72
N GLU A 41 11.99 7.71 -11.09
CA GLU A 41 11.64 8.72 -10.10
C GLU A 41 10.42 8.26 -9.29
N ALA A 42 10.43 8.53 -7.99
CA ALA A 42 9.26 8.37 -7.15
C ALA A 42 8.21 9.42 -7.55
N LYS A 43 7.48 9.16 -8.63
CA LYS A 43 6.29 9.95 -8.96
C LYS A 43 5.31 9.75 -7.82
N SER A 44 4.84 10.86 -7.24
CA SER A 44 3.63 10.87 -6.45
C SER A 44 2.53 10.32 -7.34
N SER A 45 2.25 9.01 -7.24
CA SER A 45 1.20 8.37 -8.02
C SER A 45 -0.13 8.76 -7.39
N GLU A 46 -0.49 10.04 -7.52
CA GLU A 46 -1.79 10.58 -7.15
C GLU A 46 -2.85 9.87 -7.99
N GLY A 47 -3.38 8.76 -7.47
CA GLY A 47 -4.47 8.01 -8.08
C GLY A 47 -4.21 6.53 -8.38
N ALA A 48 -2.99 6.02 -8.22
CA ALA A 48 -2.77 4.58 -8.21
C ALA A 48 -3.04 4.05 -6.80
N ILE A 49 -3.98 3.11 -6.67
CA ILE A 49 -4.16 2.36 -5.42
C ILE A 49 -2.96 1.42 -5.30
N SER A 50 -1.93 1.85 -4.59
CA SER A 50 -0.88 0.98 -4.07
C SER A 50 -1.25 0.49 -2.67
N PRO A 51 -0.68 -0.64 -2.21
CA PRO A 51 -0.84 -1.09 -0.84
C PRO A 51 -0.36 -0.08 0.22
N THR A 52 0.53 0.86 -0.12
CA THR A 52 0.96 1.94 0.78
C THR A 52 -0.06 3.08 0.83
N THR A 53 -0.69 3.40 -0.30
CA THR A 53 -1.72 4.46 -0.37
C THR A 53 -3.06 4.01 0.20
N ILE A 54 -3.47 2.73 0.10
CA ILE A 54 -4.79 2.32 0.59
C ILE A 54 -5.00 2.55 2.09
N PHE A 55 -3.91 2.59 2.87
CA PHE A 55 -3.92 2.82 4.31
C PHE A 55 -3.73 4.29 4.71
N THR A 56 -3.55 5.21 3.76
CA THR A 56 -3.41 6.66 4.03
C THR A 56 -4.34 7.52 3.17
N MET A 57 -4.79 7.02 2.03
CA MET A 57 -5.57 7.76 1.03
C MET A 57 -6.94 8.21 1.52
N TYR A 58 -7.46 7.61 2.60
CA TYR A 58 -8.77 7.93 3.13
C TYR A 58 -8.83 9.26 3.89
N GLU A 59 -7.70 9.91 4.16
CA GLU A 59 -7.66 11.15 4.94
C GLU A 59 -8.28 12.36 4.21
N LYS A 60 -8.31 12.36 2.87
CA LYS A 60 -8.79 13.49 2.05
C LYS A 60 -9.46 13.02 0.76
N GLY A 61 -10.40 13.81 0.22
CA GLY A 61 -11.03 13.57 -1.08
C GLY A 61 -12.19 12.56 -1.05
N PHE A 62 -12.76 12.31 0.14
CA PHE A 62 -13.87 11.38 0.35
C PHE A 62 -14.93 11.98 1.27
N LYS A 63 -16.19 11.70 0.95
CA LYS A 63 -17.27 11.75 1.94
C LYS A 63 -17.22 10.50 2.79
N THR A 64 -17.24 10.67 4.10
CA THR A 64 -17.04 9.59 5.07
C THR A 64 -18.31 9.33 5.86
N LYS A 65 -18.65 8.05 6.04
CA LYS A 65 -19.79 7.62 6.86
C LYS A 65 -19.38 6.48 7.78
N PHE A 66 -19.61 6.66 9.08
CA PHE A 66 -19.50 5.56 10.03
C PHE A 66 -20.71 4.64 9.92
N MET A 67 -20.45 3.36 9.71
CA MET A 67 -21.48 2.35 9.47
C MET A 67 -21.79 1.50 10.71
N GLY A 68 -21.05 1.69 11.80
CA GLY A 68 -21.18 0.94 13.04
C GLY A 68 -20.02 -0.01 13.30
N GLU A 69 -20.18 -0.86 14.31
CA GLU A 69 -19.18 -1.86 14.71
C GLU A 69 -19.65 -3.26 14.33
N LYS A 70 -18.68 -4.14 14.04
CA LYS A 70 -18.91 -5.56 13.75
C LYS A 70 -17.84 -6.41 14.42
N THR A 71 -18.16 -7.65 14.72
CA THR A 71 -17.17 -8.64 15.14
C THR A 71 -16.76 -9.49 13.93
N ILE A 72 -15.48 -9.46 13.57
CA ILE A 72 -14.91 -10.26 12.49
C ILE A 72 -13.75 -11.07 13.08
N ASN A 73 -13.79 -12.39 12.95
CA ASN A 73 -12.75 -13.30 13.47
C ASN A 73 -12.40 -13.04 14.95
N GLY A 74 -13.42 -12.78 15.78
CA GLY A 74 -13.26 -12.50 17.21
C GLY A 74 -12.73 -11.10 17.54
N LYS A 75 -12.48 -10.24 16.55
CA LYS A 75 -12.07 -8.85 16.74
C LYS A 75 -13.21 -7.88 16.45
N VAL A 76 -13.37 -6.87 17.30
CA VAL A 76 -14.30 -5.76 17.03
C VAL A 76 -13.65 -4.79 16.05
N VAL A 77 -14.33 -4.55 14.94
CA VAL A 77 -13.93 -3.59 13.92
C VAL A 77 -14.96 -2.48 13.78
N GLN A 78 -14.50 -1.27 13.50
CA GLN A 78 -15.30 -0.12 13.11
C GLN A 78 -15.37 -0.06 11.58
N GLN A 79 -16.58 -0.02 11.04
CA GLN A 79 -16.79 0.02 9.60
C GLN A 79 -17.00 1.45 9.12
N ILE A 80 -16.20 1.86 8.14
CA ILE A 80 -16.25 3.18 7.52
C ILE A 80 -16.54 3.02 6.03
N GLU A 81 -17.55 3.72 5.53
CA GLU A 81 -17.79 3.89 4.10
C GLU A 81 -17.17 5.21 3.63
N LEU A 82 -16.43 5.13 2.52
CA LEU A 82 -15.83 6.27 1.84
C LEU A 82 -16.36 6.35 0.42
N ILE A 83 -16.89 7.51 0.06
CA ILE A 83 -17.37 7.81 -1.29
C ILE A 83 -16.46 8.89 -1.87
N PRO A 84 -15.74 8.63 -2.98
CA PRO A 84 -14.85 9.62 -3.57
C PRO A 84 -15.64 10.87 -3.98
N GLU A 85 -15.10 12.03 -3.68
CA GLU A 85 -15.70 13.30 -4.10
C GLU A 85 -15.50 13.56 -5.59
N ASP A 86 -14.40 13.05 -6.15
CA ASP A 86 -14.12 13.12 -7.58
C ASP A 86 -14.84 11.98 -8.35
N PRO A 87 -15.86 12.30 -9.17
CA PRO A 87 -16.59 11.31 -9.93
C PRO A 87 -15.75 10.72 -11.08
N LYS A 88 -14.55 11.21 -11.37
CA LYS A 88 -13.66 10.63 -12.41
C LYS A 88 -12.87 9.43 -11.90
N LYS A 89 -12.84 9.15 -10.59
CA LYS A 89 -12.19 7.95 -10.04
C LYS A 89 -12.77 6.67 -10.65
N LYS A 90 -11.92 5.64 -10.80
CA LYS A 90 -12.29 4.33 -11.36
C LYS A 90 -13.17 3.49 -10.41
N PHE A 91 -13.23 3.87 -9.14
CA PHE A 91 -14.06 3.27 -8.11
C PHE A 91 -15.11 4.27 -7.61
N PHE A 92 -16.18 3.76 -6.99
CA PHE A 92 -17.28 4.59 -6.47
C PHE A 92 -17.48 4.44 -4.96
N LYS A 93 -16.85 3.44 -4.33
CA LYS A 93 -16.94 3.20 -2.89
C LYS A 93 -15.72 2.46 -2.38
N ILE A 94 -15.28 2.80 -1.17
CA ILE A 94 -14.35 2.01 -0.38
C ILE A 94 -15.00 1.72 0.97
N MET A 95 -14.95 0.47 1.40
CA MET A 95 -15.34 0.04 2.75
C MET A 95 -14.07 -0.28 3.53
N LEU A 96 -13.81 0.44 4.61
CA LEU A 96 -12.72 0.16 5.54
C LEU A 96 -13.26 -0.55 6.77
N ASN A 97 -12.51 -1.54 7.25
CA ASN A 97 -12.69 -2.11 8.58
C ASN A 97 -11.46 -1.72 9.42
N ILE A 98 -11.68 -0.94 10.47
CA ILE A 98 -10.63 -0.48 11.39
C ILE A 98 -10.67 -1.36 12.64
N ASP A 99 -9.56 -2.01 12.99
CA ASP A 99 -9.43 -2.74 14.26
C ASP A 99 -9.59 -1.74 15.42
N LYS A 100 -10.64 -1.91 16.25
CA LYS A 100 -10.98 -0.94 17.29
C LYS A 100 -9.93 -0.86 18.40
N ALA A 101 -9.31 -2.00 18.73
CA ALA A 101 -8.30 -2.07 19.77
C ALA A 101 -6.94 -1.60 19.26
N GLY A 102 -6.54 -2.09 18.08
CA GLY A 102 -5.25 -1.77 17.46
C GLY A 102 -5.20 -0.44 16.74
N LYS A 103 -6.35 0.18 16.45
CA LYS A 103 -6.48 1.48 15.78
C LYS A 103 -5.79 1.54 14.41
N TYR A 104 -5.83 0.45 13.65
CA TYR A 104 -5.30 0.38 12.28
C TYR A 104 -6.35 -0.17 11.32
N VAL A 105 -6.25 0.17 10.04
CA VAL A 105 -7.08 -0.41 8.98
C VAL A 105 -6.74 -1.89 8.82
N SER A 106 -7.66 -2.78 9.16
CA SER A 106 -7.50 -4.23 9.04
C SER A 106 -7.90 -4.76 7.65
N GLU A 107 -8.83 -4.08 6.98
CA GLU A 107 -9.28 -4.44 5.63
C GLU A 107 -9.73 -3.17 4.88
N ALA A 108 -9.45 -3.15 3.58
CA ALA A 108 -10.02 -2.19 2.64
C ALA A 108 -10.64 -2.94 1.46
N LYS A 109 -11.92 -2.68 1.18
CA LYS A 109 -12.66 -3.26 0.07
C LYS A 109 -13.12 -2.17 -0.88
N ILE A 110 -12.63 -2.21 -2.10
CA ILE A 110 -12.80 -1.16 -3.12
C ILE A 110 -13.77 -1.68 -4.17
N PHE A 111 -14.81 -0.91 -4.43
CA PHE A 111 -15.85 -1.23 -5.40
C PHE A 111 -15.61 -0.39 -6.65
N GLU A 112 -15.15 -1.06 -7.71
CA GLU A 112 -14.85 -0.44 -8.99
C GLU A 112 -16.11 -0.24 -9.83
N LYS A 113 -16.11 0.79 -10.67
CA LYS A 113 -17.23 1.06 -11.60
C LYS A 113 -17.35 0.02 -12.70
N SER A 114 -16.28 -0.71 -12.97
CA SER A 114 -16.26 -1.89 -13.84
C SER A 114 -17.04 -3.08 -13.26
N GLY A 115 -17.47 -3.01 -12.00
CA GLY A 115 -18.07 -4.12 -11.26
C GLY A 115 -17.05 -4.96 -10.47
N GLY A 116 -15.75 -4.68 -10.63
CA GLY A 116 -14.68 -5.32 -9.86
C GLY A 116 -14.74 -4.99 -8.38
N ILE A 117 -14.32 -5.95 -7.54
CA ILE A 117 -14.12 -5.73 -6.10
C ILE A 117 -12.70 -6.13 -5.74
N LEU A 118 -11.90 -5.15 -5.33
CA LEU A 118 -10.54 -5.37 -4.83
C LEU A 118 -10.58 -5.40 -3.30
N THR A 119 -10.03 -6.43 -2.68
CA THR A 119 -9.97 -6.54 -1.22
C THR A 119 -8.52 -6.67 -0.77
N TYR A 120 -8.10 -5.77 0.11
CA TYR A 120 -6.81 -5.78 0.79
C TYR A 120 -7.03 -6.08 2.27
N THR A 121 -6.30 -7.05 2.82
CA THR A 121 -6.40 -7.45 4.23
C THR A 121 -5.03 -7.39 4.89
N ILE A 122 -4.94 -6.76 6.06
CA ILE A 122 -3.73 -6.78 6.89
C ILE A 122 -3.78 -7.99 7.82
N ALA A 123 -2.93 -8.97 7.54
CA ALA A 123 -2.79 -10.16 8.40
C ALA A 123 -2.03 -9.85 9.71
N LYS A 124 -1.03 -8.96 9.66
CA LYS A 124 -0.22 -8.54 10.81
C LYS A 124 0.17 -7.08 10.65
N PHE A 125 0.01 -6.31 11.72
CA PHE A 125 0.41 -4.91 11.81
C PHE A 125 1.32 -4.72 13.02
N THR A 126 2.47 -4.08 12.82
CA THR A 126 3.38 -3.71 13.89
C THR A 126 3.73 -2.23 13.73
N PRO A 127 3.15 -1.32 14.55
CA PRO A 127 3.45 0.10 14.46
C PRO A 127 4.83 0.42 15.04
N ASN A 128 5.42 1.53 14.60
CA ASN A 128 6.62 2.13 15.21
C ASN A 128 7.82 1.19 15.36
N ILE A 129 8.01 0.30 14.38
CA ILE A 129 9.22 -0.53 14.31
C ILE A 129 10.45 0.36 14.08
N ALA A 130 11.56 0.03 14.73
CA ALA A 130 12.84 0.67 14.44
C ALA A 130 13.33 0.19 13.07
N VAL A 131 13.49 1.12 12.14
CA VAL A 131 13.98 0.86 10.77
C VAL A 131 15.11 1.82 10.45
N ASN A 132 16.12 1.32 9.74
CA ASN A 132 17.23 2.14 9.27
C ASN A 132 16.98 2.64 7.84
N ASP A 133 17.68 3.68 7.42
CA ASP A 133 17.54 4.22 6.06
C ASP A 133 17.93 3.21 4.97
N GLU A 134 18.85 2.29 5.28
CA GLU A 134 19.24 1.20 4.38
C GLU A 134 18.08 0.26 4.02
N THR A 135 17.02 0.22 4.82
CA THR A 135 15.79 -0.54 4.53
C THR A 135 15.11 0.00 3.26
N PHE A 136 15.33 1.27 2.94
CA PHE A 136 14.63 2.02 1.91
C PHE A 136 15.53 2.41 0.73
N THR A 137 16.73 1.85 0.63
CA THR A 137 17.66 2.11 -0.47
C THR A 137 18.09 0.80 -1.10
N PHE A 138 18.05 0.75 -2.43
CA PHE A 138 18.54 -0.41 -3.16
C PHE A 138 20.05 -0.58 -2.96
N ASN A 139 20.45 -1.80 -2.57
CA ASN A 139 21.87 -2.14 -2.42
C ASN A 139 22.23 -3.23 -3.42
N LYS A 140 22.93 -2.86 -4.50
CA LYS A 140 23.37 -3.76 -5.57
C LYS A 140 24.13 -4.98 -5.07
N SER A 141 24.89 -4.88 -3.98
CA SER A 141 25.63 -6.02 -3.43
C SER A 141 24.72 -7.15 -2.93
N LYS A 142 23.45 -6.86 -2.62
CA LYS A 142 22.45 -7.85 -2.24
C LYS A 142 21.82 -8.57 -3.46
N PHE A 143 22.13 -8.14 -4.68
CA PHE A 143 21.57 -8.64 -5.94
C PHE A 143 22.70 -8.95 -6.94
N PRO A 144 23.44 -10.05 -6.74
CA PRO A 144 24.53 -10.41 -7.63
C PRO A 144 24.03 -10.71 -9.05
N GLY A 145 24.75 -10.20 -10.06
CA GLY A 145 24.41 -10.42 -11.48
C GLY A 145 23.14 -9.71 -11.95
N VAL A 146 22.60 -8.77 -11.15
CA VAL A 146 21.39 -8.03 -11.50
C VAL A 146 21.62 -7.10 -12.68
N ASP A 147 20.69 -7.12 -13.63
CA ASP A 147 20.64 -6.14 -14.70
C ASP A 147 20.00 -4.84 -14.20
N ILE A 148 20.49 -3.69 -14.66
CA ILE A 148 20.01 -2.39 -14.20
C ILE A 148 19.51 -1.59 -15.39
N VAL A 149 18.22 -1.24 -15.34
CA VAL A 149 17.54 -0.42 -16.32
C VAL A 149 17.17 0.91 -15.66
N ASP A 150 17.81 2.01 -16.08
CA ASP A 150 17.50 3.36 -15.58
C ASP A 150 16.47 4.04 -16.49
N LEU A 151 15.33 4.42 -15.92
CA LEU A 151 14.17 5.00 -16.59
C LEU A 151 13.88 6.45 -16.15
N ARG A 152 14.82 7.07 -15.41
CA ARG A 152 14.73 8.46 -14.95
C ARG A 152 14.96 9.45 -16.10
#